data_AF-A0A9W6EGG6-F1
#
_entry.id   AF-A0A9W6EGG6-F1
#
_cell.length_a   1.000
_cell.length_b   1.000
_cell.length_c   1.000
_cell.angle_alpha   90.00
_cell.angle_beta   90.00
_cell.angle_gamma   90.00
#
_symmetry.space_group_name_H-M   'P 1'
#
loop_
_entity.id
_entity.type
_entity.pdbx_description
1 polymer ?
#
loop_
_entity_poly.entity_id
_entity_poly.type
_entity_poly.pdbx_seq_one_letter_code
_entity_poly.pdbx_strand_id
1 'polypeptide(L)'
;MVVEKLRDQGRTGSSSVDEVKSTIWTLNSLLQSEQANIVPPDQVLDSAVIPVRFPQGGVQLQTSVSAFAIADRKHLLSHFSPKAKLLDFEVDEVLRLEPFLQWTGLKDRYLSSCIKEITMVGGDDARTLSNPGRDICRKAHGLLRVAVHLKSPRAVQDEDTFYKLLKSISMKETNGISSELHLNQDGKDIKVEISRSELHLDDRDNQLTVYIPEDKRSQDICFLGRIPLALLQWMMTDPLTQITHEFSDSFVAIIQTLLQAKNKYVSDLLDLAGIMSIGRADDTVVTEESESQQSQENESRQSHSDRSSPAGRSSSLVEQPTPERDEPTYTPPRPRQASWVSETAVVSHSMRALPVARPSPVLLQDYTETAVDPEYYQLLSSVLASARNAIFPSQGTFDMAGLDDSITSGAAAQTIRLRTSDQLERDFKIGAAGELFVFELLSRLDPPLPAFTRDNWQSVIRKFVTILPEYSDMIAWHGRETADITYDDHDGVLTSLFIDKGYLRDDVWRGKTPRFYMEVKSSTADNRTPFFMSKYQYRRMQEMSNGETQSNNMDTVYVIFRVYNLGQQGMRVKVYVDPEMMRVREELLFTAEGWSVVPVS
;
A
#
# COMPACT_ATOMS: atom_id res chain seq x y z
N MET A 1 9.33 -24.85 -26.59
CA MET A 1 8.60 -24.70 -27.87
C MET A 1 7.88 -23.35 -28.04
N VAL A 2 6.81 -23.01 -27.30
CA VAL A 2 6.06 -21.75 -27.53
C VAL A 2 6.86 -20.50 -27.13
N VAL A 3 7.55 -20.53 -25.97
CA VAL A 3 8.46 -19.46 -25.51
C VAL A 3 9.59 -19.20 -26.51
N GLU A 4 10.21 -20.27 -27.02
CA GLU A 4 11.29 -20.17 -28.02
C GLU A 4 10.78 -19.59 -29.33
N LYS A 5 9.59 -20.04 -29.80
CA LYS A 5 8.95 -19.46 -30.98
C LYS A 5 8.74 -17.96 -30.81
N LEU A 6 8.17 -17.53 -29.68
CA LEU A 6 7.92 -16.11 -29.42
C LEU A 6 9.23 -15.31 -29.41
N ARG A 7 10.26 -15.83 -28.74
CA ARG A 7 11.60 -15.23 -28.72
C ARG A 7 12.19 -15.11 -30.12
N ASP A 8 12.11 -16.16 -30.93
CA ASP A 8 12.71 -16.22 -32.26
C ASP A 8 11.99 -15.24 -33.21
N GLN A 9 10.66 -15.13 -33.12
CA GLN A 9 9.88 -14.12 -33.84
C GLN A 9 10.35 -12.69 -33.54
N GLY A 10 10.66 -12.40 -32.27
CA GLY A 10 11.18 -11.09 -31.87
C GLY A 10 12.65 -10.84 -32.21
N ARG A 11 13.44 -11.89 -32.50
CA ARG A 11 14.85 -11.76 -32.93
C ARG A 11 15.02 -11.65 -34.44
N THR A 12 14.24 -12.41 -35.21
CA THR A 12 14.31 -12.37 -36.67
C THR A 12 13.68 -11.10 -37.24
N GLY A 13 12.71 -10.51 -36.54
CA GLY A 13 12.01 -9.29 -36.95
C GLY A 13 11.16 -9.47 -38.22
N SER A 14 10.98 -10.71 -38.69
CA SER A 14 10.25 -11.05 -39.92
C SER A 14 8.78 -11.37 -39.70
N SER A 15 8.38 -11.62 -38.45
CA SER A 15 6.99 -11.93 -38.11
C SER A 15 6.14 -10.67 -38.04
N SER A 16 4.89 -10.80 -38.48
CA SER A 16 3.91 -9.72 -38.34
C SER A 16 3.51 -9.53 -36.87
N VAL A 17 2.99 -8.34 -36.54
CA VAL A 17 2.43 -8.07 -35.21
C VAL A 17 1.35 -9.09 -34.84
N ASP A 18 0.48 -9.45 -35.79
CA ASP A 18 -0.61 -10.40 -35.55
C ASP A 18 -0.12 -11.82 -35.24
N GLU A 19 0.95 -12.27 -35.91
CA GLU A 19 1.58 -13.56 -35.62
C GLU A 19 2.18 -13.61 -34.20
N VAL A 20 2.79 -12.50 -33.76
CA VAL A 20 3.35 -12.40 -32.41
C VAL A 20 2.23 -12.35 -31.38
N LYS A 21 1.17 -11.56 -31.60
CA LYS A 21 -0.01 -11.54 -30.72
C LYS A 21 -0.67 -12.92 -30.59
N SER A 22 -0.80 -13.65 -31.69
CA SER A 22 -1.33 -15.03 -31.67
C SER A 22 -0.47 -15.98 -30.84
N THR A 23 0.86 -15.80 -30.91
CA THR A 23 1.80 -16.58 -30.09
C THR A 23 1.76 -16.17 -28.62
N ILE A 24 1.59 -14.88 -28.31
CA ILE A 24 1.32 -14.38 -26.94
C ILE A 24 0.06 -15.03 -26.37
N TRP A 25 -1.03 -15.09 -27.13
CA TRP A 25 -2.26 -15.76 -26.70
C TRP A 25 -2.07 -17.26 -26.44
N THR A 26 -1.32 -17.94 -27.31
CA THR A 26 -0.99 -19.36 -27.14
C THR A 26 -0.20 -19.58 -25.85
N LEU A 27 0.79 -18.71 -25.57
CA LEU A 27 1.57 -18.75 -24.35
C LEU A 27 0.73 -18.43 -23.11
N ASN A 28 -0.17 -17.45 -23.20
CA ASN A 28 -1.09 -17.10 -22.13
C ASN A 28 -1.98 -18.30 -21.73
N SER A 29 -2.54 -19.02 -22.70
CA SER A 29 -3.30 -20.26 -22.44
C SER A 29 -2.45 -21.36 -21.83
N LEU A 30 -1.17 -21.46 -22.22
CA LEU A 30 -0.24 -22.42 -21.62
C LEU A 30 0.02 -22.10 -20.15
N LEU A 31 0.28 -20.82 -19.85
CA LEU A 31 0.52 -20.31 -18.49
C LEU A 31 -0.66 -20.58 -17.54
N GLN A 32 -1.89 -20.65 -18.06
CA GLN A 32 -3.08 -21.00 -17.27
C GLN A 32 -3.17 -22.49 -16.91
N SER A 33 -2.47 -23.38 -17.62
CA SER A 33 -2.69 -24.83 -17.52
C SER A 33 -1.78 -25.56 -16.51
N GLU A 34 -1.23 -24.86 -15.52
CA GLU A 34 -0.37 -25.39 -14.42
C GLU A 34 0.78 -26.31 -14.90
N GLN A 35 1.30 -26.10 -16.11
CA GLN A 35 2.42 -26.90 -16.63
C GLN A 35 3.74 -26.41 -16.05
N ALA A 36 4.30 -27.22 -15.14
CA ALA A 36 5.39 -26.90 -14.22
C ALA A 36 6.78 -26.58 -14.83
N ASN A 37 6.92 -26.38 -16.14
CA ASN A 37 8.23 -26.22 -16.80
C ASN A 37 8.24 -25.10 -17.85
N ILE A 38 7.62 -23.94 -17.54
CA ILE A 38 7.73 -22.76 -18.39
C ILE A 38 9.00 -21.99 -17.99
N VAL A 39 9.90 -21.81 -18.96
CA VAL A 39 11.17 -21.09 -18.81
C VAL A 39 10.94 -19.65 -18.32
N PRO A 40 11.87 -19.03 -17.55
CA PRO A 40 11.75 -17.65 -17.10
C PRO A 40 11.52 -16.64 -18.24
N PRO A 41 10.84 -15.51 -17.97
CA PRO A 41 10.44 -14.54 -18.99
C PRO A 41 11.61 -13.80 -19.64
N ASP A 42 12.79 -13.78 -19.00
CA ASP A 42 13.97 -13.02 -19.43
C ASP A 42 14.34 -13.30 -20.89
N GLN A 43 14.23 -14.57 -21.32
CA GLN A 43 14.56 -14.97 -22.69
C GLN A 43 13.66 -14.35 -23.77
N VAL A 44 12.46 -13.90 -23.37
CA VAL A 44 11.46 -13.28 -24.24
C VAL A 44 11.49 -11.76 -24.11
N LEU A 45 11.72 -11.23 -22.89
CA LEU A 45 11.70 -9.80 -22.59
C LEU A 45 12.84 -9.00 -23.23
N ASP A 46 13.96 -9.67 -23.55
CA ASP A 46 15.08 -9.11 -24.32
C ASP A 46 14.80 -8.99 -25.82
N SER A 47 13.81 -9.73 -26.33
CA SER A 47 13.42 -9.73 -27.74
C SER A 47 12.32 -8.69 -28.01
N ALA A 48 12.25 -8.19 -29.25
CA ALA A 48 11.19 -7.29 -29.67
C ALA A 48 9.89 -8.07 -29.91
N VAL A 49 9.15 -8.36 -28.84
CA VAL A 49 7.93 -9.19 -28.86
C VAL A 49 6.70 -8.47 -28.32
N ILE A 50 6.86 -7.28 -27.73
CA ILE A 50 5.77 -6.54 -27.09
C ILE A 50 5.13 -5.64 -28.16
N PRO A 51 3.89 -5.89 -28.58
CA PRO A 51 3.23 -5.05 -29.58
C PRO A 51 2.82 -3.73 -28.95
N VAL A 52 3.43 -2.63 -29.37
CA VAL A 52 3.19 -1.28 -28.85
C VAL A 52 2.61 -0.39 -29.94
N ARG A 53 1.44 0.17 -29.67
CA ARG A 53 0.80 1.20 -30.48
C ARG A 53 1.35 2.57 -30.11
N PHE A 54 1.74 3.35 -31.13
CA PHE A 54 2.30 4.69 -30.95
C PHE A 54 1.23 5.78 -31.07
N PRO A 55 1.41 6.95 -30.43
CA PRO A 55 0.46 8.07 -30.51
C PRO A 55 0.19 8.55 -31.93
N GLN A 56 1.21 8.47 -32.81
CA GLN A 56 1.12 8.88 -34.21
C GLN A 56 0.37 7.85 -35.09
N GLY A 57 -0.10 6.75 -34.49
CA GLY A 57 -0.59 5.58 -35.18
C GLY A 57 0.51 4.57 -35.50
N GLY A 58 0.09 3.37 -35.91
CA GLY A 58 0.99 2.25 -36.18
C GLY A 58 1.34 1.46 -34.93
N VAL A 59 1.67 0.18 -35.15
CA VAL A 59 2.03 -0.77 -34.11
C VAL A 59 3.39 -1.34 -34.46
N GLN A 60 4.30 -1.37 -33.49
CA GLN A 60 5.61 -1.98 -33.65
C GLN A 60 5.90 -2.92 -32.49
N LEU A 61 6.66 -3.97 -32.77
CA LEU A 61 7.17 -4.83 -31.74
C LEU A 61 8.33 -4.15 -31.03
N GLN A 62 8.27 -4.11 -29.71
CA GLN A 62 9.22 -3.47 -28.82
C GLN A 62 9.74 -4.48 -27.81
N THR A 63 10.88 -4.17 -27.19
CA THR A 63 11.38 -4.92 -26.04
C THR A 63 10.69 -4.43 -24.75
N SER A 64 10.88 -5.17 -23.66
CA SER A 64 10.39 -4.78 -22.33
C SER A 64 11.00 -3.47 -21.80
N VAL A 65 12.21 -3.13 -22.26
CA VAL A 65 12.95 -1.92 -21.86
C VAL A 65 12.27 -0.65 -22.37
N SER A 66 11.59 -0.71 -23.52
CA SER A 66 10.84 0.43 -24.06
C SER A 66 9.74 0.87 -23.09
N ALA A 67 9.56 2.19 -22.92
CA ALA A 67 8.47 2.71 -22.12
C ALA A 67 7.14 2.63 -22.88
N PHE A 68 6.14 2.00 -22.27
CA PHE A 68 4.76 1.93 -22.74
C PHE A 68 3.86 1.68 -21.52
N ALA A 69 2.57 1.98 -21.65
CA ALA A 69 1.56 1.66 -20.64
C ALA A 69 0.56 0.61 -21.14
N ILE A 70 -0.15 -0.04 -20.22
CA ILE A 70 -1.12 -1.09 -20.51
C ILE A 70 -2.51 -0.60 -20.16
N ALA A 71 -3.42 -0.61 -21.13
CA ALA A 71 -4.76 -0.09 -20.95
C ALA A 71 -5.69 -1.10 -20.28
N ASP A 72 -5.89 -0.97 -18.97
CA ASP A 72 -6.78 -1.83 -18.16
C ASP A 72 -8.14 -1.18 -17.85
N ARG A 73 -8.30 0.12 -18.15
CA ARG A 73 -9.54 0.87 -17.95
C ARG A 73 -9.93 1.65 -19.20
N LYS A 74 -11.15 1.43 -19.70
CA LYS A 74 -11.68 2.09 -20.91
C LYS A 74 -11.69 3.62 -20.82
N HIS A 75 -12.01 4.18 -19.64
CA HIS A 75 -12.03 5.63 -19.45
C HIS A 75 -10.62 6.26 -19.43
N LEU A 76 -9.59 5.56 -18.93
CA LEU A 76 -8.20 6.05 -18.98
C LEU A 76 -7.63 5.93 -20.39
N LEU A 77 -7.95 4.84 -21.08
CA LEU A 77 -7.55 4.62 -22.47
C LEU A 77 -7.98 5.78 -23.38
N SER A 78 -9.23 6.26 -23.28
CA SER A 78 -9.72 7.34 -24.15
C SER A 78 -8.93 8.64 -24.00
N HIS A 79 -8.41 8.92 -22.81
CA HIS A 79 -7.60 10.11 -22.52
C HIS A 79 -6.17 10.00 -23.05
N PHE A 80 -5.56 8.82 -22.98
CA PHE A 80 -4.13 8.63 -23.27
C PHE A 80 -3.83 8.00 -24.63
N SER A 81 -4.79 7.33 -25.28
CA SER A 81 -4.65 6.74 -26.61
C SER A 81 -4.03 7.68 -27.67
N PRO A 82 -4.44 8.97 -27.77
CA PRO A 82 -3.84 9.87 -28.76
C PRO A 82 -2.47 10.45 -28.36
N LYS A 83 -1.96 10.15 -27.16
CA LYS A 83 -0.81 10.85 -26.56
C LYS A 83 0.31 9.94 -26.06
N ALA A 84 0.01 8.70 -25.68
CA ALA A 84 0.93 7.76 -25.06
C ALA A 84 1.13 6.50 -25.91
N LYS A 85 2.30 5.86 -25.77
CA LYS A 85 2.55 4.52 -26.28
C LYS A 85 1.82 3.52 -25.40
N LEU A 86 1.05 2.65 -26.02
CA LEU A 86 0.20 1.68 -25.33
C LEU A 86 0.44 0.27 -25.85
N LEU A 87 0.36 -0.72 -24.96
CA LEU A 87 0.30 -2.12 -25.37
C LEU A 87 -0.90 -2.32 -26.31
N ASP A 88 -0.67 -2.93 -27.47
CA ASP A 88 -1.64 -3.03 -28.54
C ASP A 88 -2.60 -4.22 -28.37
N PHE A 89 -3.38 -4.19 -27.29
CA PHE A 89 -4.51 -5.10 -27.06
C PHE A 89 -5.71 -4.28 -26.60
N GLU A 90 -6.92 -4.76 -26.91
CA GLU A 90 -8.13 -4.15 -26.38
C GLU A 90 -8.19 -4.29 -24.85
N VAL A 91 -8.89 -3.39 -24.17
CA VAL A 91 -8.97 -3.41 -22.70
C VAL A 91 -9.51 -4.75 -22.18
N ASP A 92 -10.48 -5.33 -22.89
CA ASP A 92 -11.08 -6.61 -22.52
C ASP A 92 -10.15 -7.79 -22.82
N GLU A 93 -9.21 -7.64 -23.77
CA GLU A 93 -8.15 -8.61 -24.07
C GLU A 93 -7.05 -8.57 -23.01
N VAL A 94 -6.64 -7.36 -22.58
CA VAL A 94 -5.66 -7.15 -21.51
C VAL A 94 -6.05 -7.92 -20.24
N LEU A 95 -7.32 -7.88 -19.85
CA LEU A 95 -7.82 -8.63 -18.69
C LEU A 95 -7.63 -10.15 -18.83
N ARG A 96 -7.83 -10.68 -20.03
CA ARG A 96 -7.65 -12.12 -20.32
C ARG A 96 -6.18 -12.51 -20.48
N LEU A 97 -5.30 -11.54 -20.73
CA LEU A 97 -3.85 -11.70 -20.79
C LEU A 97 -3.17 -11.62 -19.41
N GLU A 98 -3.92 -11.54 -18.31
CA GLU A 98 -3.35 -11.46 -16.96
C GLU A 98 -2.25 -12.51 -16.69
N PRO A 99 -2.39 -13.81 -17.04
CA PRO A 99 -1.32 -14.79 -16.82
C PRO A 99 -0.01 -14.41 -17.51
N PHE A 100 -0.07 -13.97 -18.77
CA PHE A 100 1.10 -13.51 -19.51
C PHE A 100 1.69 -12.23 -18.91
N LEU A 101 0.86 -11.24 -18.55
CA LEU A 101 1.30 -9.99 -17.95
C LEU A 101 1.91 -10.19 -16.55
N GLN A 102 1.39 -11.15 -15.79
CA GLN A 102 1.95 -11.57 -14.52
C GLN A 102 3.29 -12.30 -14.70
N TRP A 103 3.35 -13.26 -15.61
CA TRP A 103 4.56 -14.03 -15.91
C TRP A 103 5.69 -13.14 -16.43
N THR A 104 5.37 -12.12 -17.23
CA THR A 104 6.34 -11.12 -17.73
C THR A 104 6.69 -10.03 -16.70
N GLY A 105 5.98 -9.94 -15.57
CA GLY A 105 6.20 -8.89 -14.57
C GLY A 105 5.80 -7.48 -15.03
N LEU A 106 4.93 -7.34 -16.04
CA LEU A 106 4.55 -6.05 -16.63
C LEU A 106 3.29 -5.42 -16.01
N LYS A 107 2.72 -6.01 -14.94
CA LYS A 107 1.47 -5.55 -14.30
C LYS A 107 1.59 -4.14 -13.70
N ASP A 108 2.79 -3.71 -13.33
CA ASP A 108 3.05 -2.35 -12.82
C ASP A 108 2.80 -1.26 -13.88
N ARG A 109 2.76 -1.64 -15.17
CA ARG A 109 2.53 -0.72 -16.30
C ARG A 109 1.07 -0.46 -16.62
N TYR A 110 0.13 -0.97 -15.84
CA TYR A 110 -1.29 -0.64 -16.02
C TYR A 110 -1.53 0.87 -15.90
N LEU A 111 -2.42 1.41 -16.75
CA LEU A 111 -2.80 2.82 -16.68
C LEU A 111 -3.38 3.17 -15.31
N SER A 112 -4.16 2.27 -14.70
CA SER A 112 -4.66 2.46 -13.33
C SER A 112 -3.58 2.54 -12.26
N SER A 113 -2.37 2.03 -12.51
CA SER A 113 -1.24 2.06 -11.58
C SER A 113 -0.27 3.21 -11.87
N CYS A 114 -0.03 3.52 -13.14
CA CYS A 114 0.94 4.53 -13.57
C CYS A 114 0.39 5.95 -13.61
N ILE A 115 -0.93 6.14 -13.70
CA ILE A 115 -1.54 7.46 -13.77
C ILE A 115 -1.63 8.07 -12.36
N LYS A 116 -1.14 9.30 -12.23
CA LYS A 116 -1.42 10.14 -11.06
C LYS A 116 -2.51 11.16 -11.42
N GLU A 117 -3.58 11.20 -10.64
CA GLU A 117 -4.66 12.19 -10.77
C GLU A 117 -4.43 13.32 -9.76
N ILE A 118 -4.36 14.57 -10.22
CA ILE A 118 -4.32 15.77 -9.38
C ILE A 118 -5.64 16.50 -9.56
N THR A 119 -6.40 16.70 -8.48
CA THR A 119 -7.70 17.35 -8.54
C THR A 119 -7.65 18.78 -8.00
N MET A 120 -8.50 19.64 -8.53
CA MET A 120 -8.59 21.05 -8.17
C MET A 120 -10.06 21.47 -8.09
N VAL A 121 -10.35 22.50 -7.30
CA VAL A 121 -11.69 23.10 -7.22
C VAL A 121 -11.61 24.54 -7.72
N GLY A 122 -12.41 24.86 -8.74
CA GLY A 122 -12.56 26.20 -9.27
C GLY A 122 -13.75 26.95 -8.67
N GLY A 123 -13.51 28.17 -8.15
CA GLY A 123 -14.53 29.11 -7.70
C GLY A 123 -15.10 28.85 -6.30
N ASP A 124 -15.77 29.87 -5.73
CA ASP A 124 -16.37 29.86 -4.38
C ASP A 124 -17.80 29.30 -4.34
N ASP A 125 -18.30 28.71 -5.43
CA ASP A 125 -19.71 28.27 -5.56
C ASP A 125 -20.03 26.95 -4.83
N ALA A 126 -19.13 26.46 -3.98
CA ALA A 126 -19.32 25.21 -3.25
C ALA A 126 -20.40 25.36 -2.17
N ARG A 127 -21.41 24.49 -2.24
CA ARG A 127 -22.56 24.48 -1.34
C ARG A 127 -22.36 23.47 -0.21
N THR A 128 -23.08 23.67 0.89
CA THR A 128 -23.15 22.68 1.97
C THR A 128 -23.82 21.39 1.48
N LEU A 129 -23.37 20.25 2.00
CA LEU A 129 -23.95 18.93 1.71
C LEU A 129 -25.48 18.92 1.90
N SER A 130 -26.21 18.50 0.88
CA SER A 130 -27.67 18.49 0.87
C SER A 130 -28.29 17.29 1.59
N ASN A 131 -27.55 16.17 1.67
CA ASN A 131 -27.98 14.92 2.30
C ASN A 131 -27.19 14.66 3.60
N PRO A 132 -27.78 14.89 4.79
CA PRO A 132 -27.09 14.68 6.06
C PRO A 132 -26.67 13.22 6.32
N GLY A 133 -27.29 12.25 5.65
CA GLY A 133 -26.91 10.84 5.75
C GLY A 133 -25.56 10.53 5.10
N ARG A 134 -25.05 11.43 4.26
CA ARG A 134 -23.75 11.34 3.59
C ARG A 134 -22.63 12.05 4.34
N ASP A 135 -22.95 12.61 5.50
CA ASP A 135 -21.97 13.35 6.29
C ASP A 135 -20.97 12.39 6.96
N ILE A 136 -19.74 12.38 6.44
CA ILE A 136 -18.67 11.47 6.86
C ILE A 136 -18.26 11.73 8.31
N CYS A 137 -18.42 12.95 8.84
CA CYS A 137 -18.05 13.25 10.23
C CYS A 137 -18.85 12.40 11.24
N ARG A 138 -20.06 11.95 10.87
CA ARG A 138 -20.90 11.05 11.66
C ARG A 138 -20.32 9.64 11.79
N LYS A 139 -19.27 9.33 11.02
CA LYS A 139 -18.54 8.07 11.03
C LYS A 139 -17.17 8.18 11.69
N ALA A 140 -16.85 9.31 12.32
CA ALA A 140 -15.53 9.59 12.87
C ALA A 140 -15.02 8.48 13.80
N HIS A 141 -15.89 7.90 14.65
CA HIS A 141 -15.46 6.84 15.57
C HIS A 141 -15.06 5.56 14.84
N GLY A 142 -15.88 5.13 13.87
CA GLY A 142 -15.54 4.00 13.03
C GLY A 142 -14.28 4.23 12.20
N LEU A 143 -14.10 5.44 11.64
CA LEU A 143 -12.91 5.80 10.88
C LEU A 143 -11.66 5.78 11.78
N LEU A 144 -11.77 6.26 13.02
CA LEU A 144 -10.70 6.20 14.00
C LEU A 144 -10.32 4.75 14.32
N ARG A 145 -11.29 3.86 14.53
CA ARG A 145 -11.02 2.43 14.75
C ARG A 145 -10.23 1.81 13.61
N VAL A 146 -10.62 2.09 12.36
CA VAL A 146 -9.88 1.61 11.18
C VAL A 146 -8.47 2.21 11.14
N ALA A 147 -8.32 3.50 11.42
CA ALA A 147 -7.02 4.18 11.46
C ALA A 147 -6.08 3.57 12.52
N VAL A 148 -6.58 3.36 13.73
CA VAL A 148 -5.82 2.76 14.84
C VAL A 148 -5.42 1.33 14.51
N HIS A 149 -6.36 0.53 13.96
CA HIS A 149 -6.09 -0.84 13.53
C HIS A 149 -4.96 -0.92 12.48
N LEU A 150 -4.96 0.02 11.53
CA LEU A 150 -3.94 0.12 10.48
C LEU A 150 -2.65 0.80 10.93
N LYS A 151 -2.57 1.29 12.17
CA LYS A 151 -1.47 2.13 12.64
C LYS A 151 -1.24 3.34 11.72
N SER A 152 -2.34 4.00 11.35
CA SER A 152 -2.35 5.20 10.51
C SER A 152 -1.37 6.25 11.05
N PRO A 153 -0.50 6.84 10.21
CA PRO A 153 0.41 7.90 10.63
C PRO A 153 -0.29 9.09 11.31
N ARG A 154 -1.54 9.37 10.91
CA ARG A 154 -2.35 10.45 11.47
C ARG A 154 -2.95 10.11 12.83
N ALA A 155 -3.19 8.84 13.12
CA ALA A 155 -3.79 8.39 14.38
C ALA A 155 -2.74 8.06 15.46
N VAL A 156 -1.56 7.59 15.06
CA VAL A 156 -0.55 7.05 15.99
C VAL A 156 0.10 8.14 16.86
N GLN A 157 0.26 9.36 16.33
CA GLN A 157 0.85 10.48 17.09
C GLN A 157 -0.10 11.02 18.16
N ASP A 158 -1.36 11.24 17.80
CA ASP A 158 -2.38 11.81 18.69
C ASP A 158 -3.78 11.37 18.23
N GLU A 159 -4.26 10.26 18.82
CA GLU A 159 -5.59 9.71 18.55
C GLU A 159 -6.70 10.72 18.81
N ASP A 160 -6.57 11.55 19.86
CA ASP A 160 -7.56 12.56 20.25
C ASP A 160 -7.67 13.68 19.23
N THR A 161 -6.52 14.21 18.80
CA THR A 161 -6.46 15.28 17.79
C THR A 161 -6.93 14.75 16.45
N PHE A 162 -6.54 13.54 16.07
CA PHE A 162 -7.03 12.93 14.84
C PHE A 162 -8.53 12.66 14.89
N TYR A 163 -9.06 12.23 16.03
CA TYR A 163 -10.50 12.08 16.20
C TYR A 163 -11.25 13.40 16.03
N LYS A 164 -10.74 14.49 16.63
CA LYS A 164 -11.32 15.83 16.46
C LYS A 164 -11.29 16.25 14.99
N LEU A 165 -10.20 15.96 14.27
CA LEU A 165 -10.09 16.20 12.84
C LEU A 165 -11.16 15.43 12.07
N LEU A 166 -11.32 14.11 12.33
CA LEU A 166 -12.35 13.28 11.72
C LEU A 166 -13.77 13.79 11.99
N LYS A 167 -14.04 14.29 13.21
CA LYS A 167 -15.32 14.91 13.58
C LYS A 167 -15.55 16.27 12.92
N SER A 168 -14.50 16.91 12.43
CA SER A 168 -14.54 18.23 11.80
C SER A 168 -14.52 18.18 10.26
N ILE A 169 -14.52 16.98 9.67
CA ILE A 169 -14.56 16.81 8.20
C ILE A 169 -15.74 17.58 7.63
N SER A 170 -15.47 18.45 6.65
CA SER A 170 -16.49 19.24 5.97
C SER A 170 -16.82 18.63 4.62
N MET A 171 -18.10 18.39 4.34
CA MET A 171 -18.56 17.91 3.04
C MET A 171 -19.18 19.06 2.24
N LYS A 172 -18.72 19.27 1.00
CA LYS A 172 -19.23 20.31 0.10
C LYS A 172 -19.62 19.75 -1.27
N GLU A 173 -20.68 20.31 -1.86
CA GLU A 173 -21.16 19.97 -3.20
C GLU A 173 -20.74 21.06 -4.20
N THR A 174 -20.14 20.69 -5.32
CA THR A 174 -19.74 21.62 -6.38
C THR A 174 -19.59 20.90 -7.72
N ASN A 175 -19.90 21.59 -8.82
CA ASN A 175 -19.57 21.11 -10.18
C ASN A 175 -18.23 21.69 -10.70
N GLY A 176 -17.52 22.44 -9.87
CA GLY A 176 -16.25 23.10 -10.19
C GLY A 176 -15.01 22.23 -9.98
N ILE A 177 -15.16 20.91 -9.80
CA ILE A 177 -14.02 20.00 -9.64
C ILE A 177 -13.43 19.70 -11.02
N SER A 178 -12.15 19.97 -11.21
CA SER A 178 -11.37 19.55 -12.38
C SER A 178 -10.22 18.65 -11.96
N SER A 179 -9.62 17.93 -12.91
CA SER A 179 -8.41 17.15 -12.64
C SER A 179 -7.41 17.18 -13.78
N GLU A 180 -6.13 16.99 -13.46
CA GLU A 180 -5.04 16.73 -14.40
C GLU A 180 -4.59 15.28 -14.18
N LEU A 181 -4.64 14.47 -15.24
CA LEU A 181 -4.06 13.12 -15.25
C LEU A 181 -2.63 13.18 -15.79
N HIS A 182 -1.70 12.57 -15.06
CA HIS A 182 -0.28 12.54 -15.37
C HIS A 182 0.16 11.11 -15.62
N LEU A 183 0.77 10.89 -16.78
CA LEU A 183 1.43 9.62 -17.12
C LEU A 183 2.89 9.92 -17.46
N ASN A 184 3.82 9.39 -16.66
CA ASN A 184 5.24 9.47 -16.98
C ASN A 184 5.62 8.38 -17.98
N GLN A 185 6.11 8.77 -19.15
CA GLN A 185 6.58 7.83 -20.18
C GLN A 185 7.75 8.45 -20.94
N ASP A 186 8.82 7.68 -21.15
CA ASP A 186 10.07 8.15 -21.76
C ASP A 186 10.68 9.37 -21.03
N GLY A 187 10.51 9.47 -19.70
CA GLY A 187 10.94 10.63 -18.91
C GLY A 187 10.12 11.91 -19.17
N LYS A 188 9.06 11.83 -19.97
CA LYS A 188 8.13 12.93 -20.24
C LYS A 188 6.84 12.74 -19.45
N ASP A 189 6.38 13.81 -18.82
CA ASP A 189 5.06 13.86 -18.19
C ASP A 189 3.99 14.19 -19.23
N ILE A 190 3.13 13.21 -19.55
CA ILE A 190 1.99 13.36 -20.45
C ILE A 190 0.79 13.78 -19.62
N LYS A 191 0.34 15.02 -19.85
CA LYS A 191 -0.77 15.63 -19.11
C LYS A 191 -2.08 15.60 -19.89
N VAL A 192 -3.16 15.27 -19.20
CA VAL A 192 -4.54 15.36 -19.71
C VAL A 192 -5.41 16.07 -18.70
N GLU A 193 -5.92 17.24 -19.09
CA GLU A 193 -6.90 17.96 -18.29
C GLU A 193 -8.30 17.36 -18.49
N ILE A 194 -8.98 17.14 -17.38
CA ILE A 194 -10.37 16.70 -17.29
C ILE A 194 -11.15 17.84 -16.66
N SER A 195 -12.03 18.44 -17.46
CA SER A 195 -12.83 19.60 -17.05
C SER A 195 -13.87 19.30 -15.97
N ARG A 196 -14.13 18.02 -15.67
CA ARG A 196 -15.05 17.55 -14.63
C ARG A 196 -14.51 16.30 -13.96
N SER A 197 -14.04 16.43 -12.72
CA SER A 197 -13.71 15.29 -11.86
C SER A 197 -14.80 15.10 -10.79
N GLU A 198 -14.74 13.97 -10.10
CA GLU A 198 -15.77 13.51 -9.19
C GLU A 198 -15.44 13.79 -7.71
N LEU A 199 -14.17 14.02 -7.36
CA LEU A 199 -13.77 14.12 -5.96
C LEU A 199 -12.54 15.02 -5.80
N HIS A 200 -12.58 15.90 -4.80
CA HIS A 200 -11.38 16.59 -4.32
C HIS A 200 -11.33 16.56 -2.80
N LEU A 201 -10.18 16.15 -2.26
CA LEU A 201 -9.89 16.21 -0.85
C LEU A 201 -8.93 17.37 -0.63
N ASP A 202 -9.35 18.30 0.21
CA ASP A 202 -8.59 19.48 0.55
C ASP A 202 -8.23 19.43 2.05
N ASP A 203 -6.96 19.15 2.34
CA ASP A 203 -6.43 19.05 3.69
C ASP A 203 -5.58 20.31 3.98
N ARG A 204 -6.26 21.36 4.45
CA ARG A 204 -5.65 22.66 4.78
C ARG A 204 -6.19 23.17 6.11
N ASP A 205 -5.42 24.01 6.79
CA ASP A 205 -5.83 24.68 8.03
C ASP A 205 -6.35 23.73 9.13
N ASN A 206 -5.76 22.53 9.23
CA ASN A 206 -6.17 21.46 10.14
C ASN A 206 -7.65 21.04 9.96
N GLN A 207 -8.18 21.12 8.75
CA GLN A 207 -9.50 20.63 8.39
C GLN A 207 -9.45 19.90 7.04
N LEU A 208 -10.05 18.72 6.99
CA LEU A 208 -10.30 18.04 5.73
C LEU A 208 -11.65 18.50 5.18
N THR A 209 -11.63 19.12 3.99
CA THR A 209 -12.83 19.39 3.21
C THR A 209 -12.91 18.44 2.02
N VAL A 210 -14.03 17.73 1.90
CA VAL A 210 -14.29 16.78 0.82
C VAL A 210 -15.33 17.39 -0.12
N TYR A 211 -14.91 17.63 -1.35
CA TYR A 211 -15.74 18.17 -2.41
C TYR A 211 -16.26 17.05 -3.31
N ILE A 212 -17.57 17.01 -3.52
CA ILE A 212 -18.26 16.03 -4.37
C ILE A 212 -19.17 16.75 -5.40
N PRO A 213 -19.64 16.08 -6.46
CA PRO A 213 -20.47 16.71 -7.49
C PRO A 213 -21.87 17.01 -6.95
N GLU A 214 -22.58 17.97 -7.53
CA GLU A 214 -23.99 18.25 -7.16
C GLU A 214 -24.95 17.15 -7.66
N ASP A 215 -24.58 16.46 -8.75
CA ASP A 215 -25.39 15.40 -9.34
C ASP A 215 -25.42 14.13 -8.45
N LYS A 216 -26.64 13.70 -8.10
CA LYS A 216 -26.86 12.54 -7.22
C LYS A 216 -26.22 11.25 -7.72
N ARG A 217 -26.26 10.99 -9.03
CA ARG A 217 -25.68 9.78 -9.61
C ARG A 217 -24.16 9.77 -9.43
N SER A 218 -23.51 10.90 -9.68
CA SER A 218 -22.05 11.06 -9.51
C SER A 218 -21.67 10.97 -8.03
N GLN A 219 -22.49 11.52 -7.13
CA GLN A 219 -22.32 11.30 -5.69
C GLN A 219 -22.42 9.81 -5.31
N ASP A 220 -23.38 9.05 -5.85
CA ASP A 220 -23.49 7.60 -5.59
C ASP A 220 -22.20 6.87 -5.97
N ILE A 221 -21.66 7.18 -7.15
CA ILE A 221 -20.39 6.62 -7.64
C ILE A 221 -19.24 7.00 -6.69
N CYS A 222 -19.22 8.24 -6.18
CA CYS A 222 -18.20 8.68 -5.22
C CYS A 222 -18.23 7.85 -3.93
N PHE A 223 -19.41 7.70 -3.33
CA PHE A 223 -19.56 6.95 -2.07
C PHE A 223 -19.32 5.45 -2.22
N LEU A 224 -19.59 4.89 -3.41
CA LEU A 224 -19.37 3.47 -3.69
C LEU A 224 -17.92 3.13 -4.07
N GLY A 225 -17.10 4.10 -4.45
CA GLY A 225 -15.75 3.79 -4.96
C GLY A 225 -14.68 4.85 -4.67
N ARG A 226 -14.90 6.11 -5.09
CA ARG A 226 -13.85 7.15 -5.03
C ARG A 226 -13.50 7.57 -3.60
N ILE A 227 -14.52 7.87 -2.78
CA ILE A 227 -14.34 8.34 -1.40
C ILE A 227 -13.68 7.27 -0.53
N PRO A 228 -14.11 5.99 -0.53
CA PRO A 228 -13.47 4.98 0.31
C PRO A 228 -11.97 4.88 0.11
N LEU A 229 -11.52 4.85 -1.15
CA LEU A 229 -10.10 4.77 -1.47
C LEU A 229 -9.37 6.07 -1.10
N ALA A 230 -9.88 7.23 -1.52
CA ALA A 230 -9.22 8.51 -1.27
C ALA A 230 -9.15 8.86 0.22
N LEU A 231 -10.20 8.55 0.98
CA LEU A 231 -10.24 8.76 2.42
C LEU A 231 -9.26 7.83 3.12
N LEU A 232 -9.20 6.55 2.74
CA LEU A 232 -8.24 5.60 3.30
C LEU A 232 -6.79 6.00 2.96
N GLN A 233 -6.53 6.40 1.71
CA GLN A 233 -5.24 6.93 1.30
C GLN A 233 -4.86 8.13 2.16
N TRP A 234 -5.74 9.12 2.29
CA TRP A 234 -5.52 10.29 3.13
C TRP A 234 -5.23 9.90 4.59
N MET A 235 -6.00 8.98 5.19
CA MET A 235 -5.76 8.46 6.54
C MET A 235 -4.38 7.80 6.66
N MET A 236 -3.92 7.10 5.62
CA MET A 236 -2.64 6.39 5.60
C MET A 236 -1.48 7.24 5.07
N THR A 237 -1.74 8.46 4.60
CA THR A 237 -0.72 9.44 4.22
C THR A 237 -0.22 10.16 5.45
N ASP A 238 1.07 10.04 5.70
CA ASP A 238 1.77 10.82 6.71
C ASP A 238 1.69 12.32 6.36
N PRO A 239 1.14 13.17 7.25
CA PRO A 239 0.87 14.57 6.94
C PRO A 239 2.16 15.40 6.73
N LEU A 240 3.30 14.94 7.24
CA LEU A 240 4.58 15.65 7.12
C LEU A 240 5.35 15.22 5.87
N THR A 241 5.48 13.91 5.65
CA THR A 241 6.28 13.35 4.56
C THR A 241 5.49 13.18 3.26
N GLN A 242 4.16 13.24 3.33
CA GLN A 242 3.24 12.96 2.21
C GLN A 242 3.41 11.55 1.62
N ILE A 243 4.01 10.63 2.38
CA ILE A 243 4.15 9.22 2.02
C ILE A 243 2.90 8.49 2.49
N THR A 244 2.22 7.80 1.57
CA THR A 244 1.11 6.91 1.87
C THR A 244 1.64 5.55 2.29
N HIS A 245 1.35 5.14 3.53
CA HIS A 245 1.65 3.81 4.03
C HIS A 245 0.79 2.76 3.32
N GLU A 246 1.35 1.57 3.09
CA GLU A 246 0.64 0.49 2.41
C GLU A 246 -0.57 -0.02 3.22
N PHE A 247 -1.64 -0.34 2.50
CA PHE A 247 -2.83 -0.99 3.01
C PHE A 247 -3.39 -1.94 1.95
N SER A 248 -4.14 -2.97 2.36
CA SER A 248 -4.76 -3.92 1.43
C SER A 248 -6.14 -3.46 0.95
N ASP A 249 -6.56 -3.95 -0.23
CA ASP A 249 -7.88 -3.66 -0.83
C ASP A 249 -9.06 -4.00 0.10
N SER A 250 -8.89 -4.96 1.01
CA SER A 250 -9.89 -5.29 2.03
C SER A 250 -10.28 -4.09 2.89
N PHE A 251 -9.35 -3.17 3.17
CA PHE A 251 -9.65 -1.98 3.96
C PHE A 251 -10.43 -0.93 3.17
N VAL A 252 -10.26 -0.88 1.84
CA VAL A 252 -11.11 -0.05 0.97
C VAL A 252 -12.57 -0.52 1.07
N ALA A 253 -12.80 -1.84 1.04
CA ALA A 253 -14.12 -2.43 1.23
C ALA A 253 -14.68 -2.14 2.63
N ILE A 254 -13.86 -2.19 3.68
CA ILE A 254 -14.29 -1.86 5.05
C ILE A 254 -14.72 -0.39 5.16
N ILE A 255 -13.94 0.55 4.60
CA ILE A 255 -14.34 1.96 4.57
C ILE A 255 -15.63 2.14 3.77
N GLN A 256 -15.77 1.47 2.62
CA GLN A 256 -16.99 1.50 1.82
C GLN A 256 -18.22 1.01 2.59
N THR A 257 -18.10 -0.09 3.34
CA THR A 257 -19.18 -0.61 4.19
C THR A 257 -19.50 0.35 5.33
N LEU A 258 -18.47 0.87 6.00
CA LEU A 258 -18.60 1.82 7.11
C LEU A 258 -19.35 3.09 6.69
N LEU A 259 -19.00 3.66 5.54
CA LEU A 259 -19.61 4.90 5.04
C LEU A 259 -21.09 4.70 4.66
N GLN A 260 -21.49 3.50 4.24
CA GLN A 260 -22.87 3.17 3.86
C GLN A 260 -23.74 2.68 5.02
N ALA A 261 -23.14 2.16 6.09
CA ALA A 261 -23.87 1.61 7.23
C ALA A 261 -24.75 2.67 7.91
N LYS A 262 -25.82 2.26 8.59
CA LYS A 262 -26.48 3.14 9.58
C LYS A 262 -25.57 3.26 10.80
N ASN A 263 -25.50 4.43 11.44
CA ASN A 263 -24.57 4.70 12.55
C ASN A 263 -24.62 3.63 13.65
N LYS A 264 -25.82 3.22 14.07
CA LYS A 264 -26.01 2.19 15.10
C LYS A 264 -25.44 0.81 14.81
N TYR A 265 -25.12 0.50 13.54
CA TYR A 265 -24.53 -0.78 13.14
C TYR A 265 -23.03 -0.68 12.83
N VAL A 266 -22.43 0.51 12.91
CA VAL A 266 -21.02 0.71 12.54
C VAL A 266 -20.10 -0.12 13.43
N SER A 267 -20.32 -0.11 14.76
CA SER A 267 -19.48 -0.88 15.68
C SER A 267 -19.55 -2.38 15.40
N ASP A 268 -20.75 -2.94 15.26
CA ASP A 268 -20.98 -4.37 14.99
C ASP A 268 -20.33 -4.80 13.66
N LEU A 269 -20.44 -3.98 12.62
CA LEU A 269 -19.84 -4.28 11.31
C LEU A 269 -18.31 -4.26 11.35
N LEU A 270 -17.72 -3.35 12.13
CA LEU A 270 -16.27 -3.31 12.34
C LEU A 270 -15.78 -4.50 13.16
N ASP A 271 -16.53 -4.92 14.18
CA ASP A 271 -16.21 -6.12 14.96
C ASP A 271 -16.26 -7.38 14.07
N LEU A 272 -17.29 -7.51 13.22
CA LEU A 272 -17.39 -8.59 12.22
C LEU A 272 -16.25 -8.58 11.20
N ALA A 273 -15.73 -7.40 10.86
CA ALA A 273 -14.59 -7.24 9.97
C ALA A 273 -13.22 -7.49 10.66
N GLY A 274 -13.20 -7.80 11.97
CA GLY A 274 -11.98 -8.00 12.74
C GLY A 274 -11.21 -6.71 13.04
N ILE A 275 -11.87 -5.55 12.92
CA ILE A 275 -11.27 -4.25 13.27
C ILE A 275 -11.30 -4.09 14.78
N MET A 276 -10.14 -3.77 15.38
CA MET A 276 -10.02 -3.66 16.83
C MET A 276 -10.96 -2.60 17.42
N SER A 277 -11.46 -2.87 18.63
CA SER A 277 -12.14 -1.86 19.44
C SER A 277 -11.10 -0.90 20.03
N ILE A 278 -11.50 0.35 20.25
CA ILE A 278 -10.69 1.37 20.91
C ILE A 278 -11.36 1.76 22.23
N GLY A 279 -10.56 2.15 23.23
CA GLY A 279 -11.09 2.52 24.56
C GLY A 279 -11.95 3.79 24.56
N ARG A 280 -11.90 4.56 23.47
CA ARG A 280 -12.69 5.77 23.27
C ARG A 280 -14.17 5.43 23.13
N ALA A 281 -15.01 6.08 23.93
CA ALA A 281 -16.46 5.99 23.82
C ALA A 281 -16.96 6.54 22.47
N ASP A 282 -17.94 5.85 21.89
CA ASP A 282 -18.59 6.31 20.67
C ASP A 282 -19.64 7.37 21.00
N ASP A 283 -19.23 8.64 20.95
CA ASP A 283 -20.10 9.80 21.10
C ASP A 283 -20.81 10.20 19.79
N THR A 284 -20.68 9.40 18.72
CA THR A 284 -21.41 9.58 17.45
C THR A 284 -22.74 8.83 17.41
N VAL A 285 -22.95 7.87 18.32
CA VAL A 285 -24.24 7.21 18.53
C VAL A 285 -25.12 8.10 19.40
N VAL A 286 -25.94 8.92 18.76
CA VAL A 286 -27.08 9.53 19.46
C VAL A 286 -28.00 8.36 19.85
N THR A 287 -28.16 8.11 21.15
CA THR A 287 -29.18 7.20 21.66
C THR A 287 -30.54 7.68 21.14
N GLU A 288 -31.26 6.80 20.45
CA GLU A 288 -32.65 7.00 19.97
C GLU A 288 -33.65 7.11 21.15
N GLU A 289 -33.27 7.69 22.30
CA GLU A 289 -34.18 8.04 23.40
C GLU A 289 -34.70 9.48 23.29
N SER A 290 -34.17 10.30 22.37
CA SER A 290 -34.57 11.72 22.24
C SER A 290 -35.46 12.05 21.02
N GLU A 291 -35.71 11.11 20.10
CA GLU A 291 -36.64 11.34 18.97
C GLU A 291 -38.08 10.86 19.24
N SER A 292 -38.35 10.21 20.37
CA SER A 292 -39.70 9.74 20.74
C SER A 292 -40.50 10.72 21.61
N GLN A 293 -39.95 11.87 21.99
CA GLN A 293 -40.65 12.86 22.84
C GLN A 293 -41.29 14.06 22.08
N GLN A 294 -41.16 14.16 20.76
CA GLN A 294 -41.82 15.24 19.99
C GLN A 294 -43.12 14.84 19.27
N SER A 295 -43.59 13.61 19.44
CA SER A 295 -44.83 13.11 18.79
C SER A 295 -46.00 12.89 19.75
N GLN A 296 -45.89 13.31 21.02
CA GLN A 296 -46.94 13.13 22.04
C GLN A 296 -47.43 14.45 22.64
N GLU A 297 -47.70 15.45 21.80
CA GLU A 297 -48.56 16.58 22.19
C GLU A 297 -49.53 16.88 21.05
N ASN A 298 -50.49 15.99 20.81
CA ASN A 298 -51.79 16.34 20.22
C ASN A 298 -52.80 15.18 20.22
N GLU A 299 -52.99 14.51 21.35
CA GLU A 299 -54.24 13.75 21.55
C GLU A 299 -54.74 13.89 22.98
N SER A 300 -55.49 14.97 23.21
CA SER A 300 -56.59 14.94 24.17
C SER A 300 -57.52 16.13 23.93
N ARG A 301 -58.62 15.89 23.18
CA ARG A 301 -59.96 16.40 23.50
C ARG A 301 -61.05 15.81 22.60
N GLN A 302 -61.92 15.03 23.26
CA GLN A 302 -63.37 14.90 23.06
C GLN A 302 -63.85 14.11 21.81
N SER A 303 -64.28 12.86 21.92
CA SER A 303 -65.51 12.29 22.55
C SER A 303 -66.81 12.46 21.73
N HIS A 304 -67.57 11.35 21.68
CA HIS A 304 -68.94 11.14 21.16
C HIS A 304 -69.04 10.72 19.68
N SER A 305 -69.88 9.78 19.24
CA SER A 305 -70.69 8.72 19.85
C SER A 305 -71.37 7.96 18.68
N ASP A 306 -71.67 6.69 18.90
CA ASP A 306 -72.80 5.94 18.35
C ASP A 306 -72.89 5.52 16.85
N ARG A 307 -72.75 4.19 16.70
CA ARG A 307 -73.81 3.23 16.34
C ARG A 307 -74.33 3.20 14.89
N SER A 308 -74.14 2.02 14.28
CA SER A 308 -75.11 1.20 13.51
C SER A 308 -74.66 0.84 12.08
N SER A 309 -74.32 -0.44 11.88
CA SER A 309 -74.51 -1.21 10.64
C SER A 309 -76.02 -1.32 10.28
N PRO A 310 -76.50 -1.86 9.12
CA PRO A 310 -75.85 -2.91 8.32
C PRO A 310 -76.19 -3.05 6.79
N ALA A 311 -75.51 -4.05 6.19
CA ALA A 311 -76.01 -5.06 5.24
C ALA A 311 -76.10 -4.82 3.72
N GLY A 312 -75.59 -5.84 2.99
CA GLY A 312 -76.10 -6.33 1.69
C GLY A 312 -75.05 -6.35 0.56
N ARG A 313 -74.27 -7.42 0.34
CA ARG A 313 -74.53 -8.72 -0.34
C ARG A 313 -74.19 -8.76 -1.85
N SER A 314 -73.51 -9.86 -2.23
CA SER A 314 -73.35 -10.53 -3.55
C SER A 314 -72.32 -9.96 -4.53
N SER A 315 -71.21 -10.66 -4.84
CA SER A 315 -71.02 -11.78 -5.82
C SER A 315 -71.41 -11.37 -7.26
N SER A 316 -70.63 -11.50 -8.34
CA SER A 316 -69.72 -12.59 -8.76
C SER A 316 -69.06 -12.26 -10.12
N LEU A 317 -67.81 -12.72 -10.32
CA LEU A 317 -67.18 -13.40 -11.49
C LEU A 317 -67.45 -12.97 -12.97
N VAL A 318 -66.34 -12.67 -13.68
CA VAL A 318 -65.86 -13.19 -15.01
C VAL A 318 -66.71 -12.80 -16.26
N GLU A 319 -66.24 -12.30 -17.42
CA GLU A 319 -65.13 -12.66 -18.34
C GLU A 319 -64.96 -11.57 -19.46
N GLN A 320 -63.86 -11.66 -20.21
CA GLN A 320 -63.41 -10.97 -21.46
C GLN A 320 -64.44 -10.95 -22.64
N PRO A 321 -64.22 -10.31 -23.85
CA PRO A 321 -62.95 -10.07 -24.60
C PRO A 321 -62.79 -8.77 -25.46
N THR A 322 -61.58 -8.64 -26.06
CA THR A 322 -61.00 -7.75 -27.12
C THR A 322 -61.90 -7.32 -28.31
N PRO A 323 -61.61 -6.25 -29.13
CA PRO A 323 -60.33 -6.02 -29.88
C PRO A 323 -59.83 -4.57 -30.23
N GLU A 324 -58.52 -4.51 -30.57
CA GLU A 324 -57.67 -3.71 -31.53
C GLU A 324 -57.82 -2.22 -32.00
N ARG A 325 -56.62 -1.64 -32.28
CA ARG A 325 -56.17 -0.53 -33.20
C ARG A 325 -56.32 0.95 -32.77
N ASP A 326 -55.44 1.92 -33.06
CA ASP A 326 -54.33 2.15 -34.03
C ASP A 326 -53.32 3.23 -33.49
N GLU A 327 -52.10 3.31 -34.05
CA GLU A 327 -51.03 4.32 -33.79
C GLU A 327 -51.14 5.57 -34.73
N PRO A 328 -50.45 6.72 -34.47
CA PRO A 328 -49.19 6.99 -35.21
C PRO A 328 -48.11 7.91 -34.54
N THR A 329 -46.91 7.85 -35.13
CA THR A 329 -45.61 8.52 -34.91
C THR A 329 -45.51 10.02 -35.32
N TYR A 330 -44.57 10.84 -34.75
CA TYR A 330 -43.75 11.89 -35.45
C TYR A 330 -42.62 12.53 -34.58
N THR A 331 -41.48 12.90 -35.19
CA THR A 331 -40.30 13.68 -34.69
C THR A 331 -39.98 14.84 -35.68
N PRO A 332 -38.89 15.65 -35.59
CA PRO A 332 -38.46 16.73 -34.69
C PRO A 332 -38.29 18.11 -35.45
N PRO A 333 -37.66 19.18 -34.89
CA PRO A 333 -36.54 19.83 -35.62
C PRO A 333 -35.47 20.63 -34.79
N ARG A 334 -34.35 20.95 -35.47
CA ARG A 334 -33.22 21.91 -35.19
C ARG A 334 -33.03 22.80 -36.47
N PRO A 335 -32.05 23.72 -36.69
CA PRO A 335 -31.28 24.71 -35.90
C PRO A 335 -31.25 26.15 -36.54
N ARG A 336 -30.48 27.15 -36.03
CA ARG A 336 -29.80 28.20 -36.87
C ARG A 336 -28.69 29.01 -36.15
N GLN A 337 -27.65 29.38 -36.91
CA GLN A 337 -26.37 30.09 -36.60
C GLN A 337 -26.45 31.63 -36.73
N ALA A 338 -25.51 32.37 -36.10
CA ALA A 338 -24.81 33.53 -36.69
C ALA A 338 -23.54 33.93 -35.88
N SER A 339 -22.52 34.47 -36.57
CA SER A 339 -21.22 34.98 -36.06
C SER A 339 -21.15 36.54 -36.16
N TRP A 340 -19.93 37.13 -36.14
CA TRP A 340 -19.50 38.57 -36.14
C TRP A 340 -19.17 39.09 -34.71
N VAL A 341 -17.93 39.26 -34.23
CA VAL A 341 -16.67 39.97 -34.65
C VAL A 341 -16.62 41.47 -34.25
N SER A 342 -15.74 41.74 -33.26
CA SER A 342 -14.88 42.91 -32.92
C SER A 342 -15.42 44.35 -32.78
N GLU A 343 -15.14 44.97 -31.62
CA GLU A 343 -14.31 46.20 -31.57
C GLU A 343 -13.69 46.46 -30.18
N THR A 344 -12.46 46.96 -30.23
CA THR A 344 -11.43 47.19 -29.20
C THR A 344 -11.53 48.56 -28.52
N ALA A 345 -11.18 48.68 -27.23
CA ALA A 345 -10.54 49.89 -26.70
C ALA A 345 -9.82 49.73 -25.32
N VAL A 346 -8.51 49.98 -25.38
CA VAL A 346 -7.58 50.60 -24.40
C VAL A 346 -7.05 49.83 -23.17
N VAL A 347 -5.72 49.78 -23.16
CA VAL A 347 -4.77 49.25 -22.18
C VAL A 347 -4.20 50.39 -21.33
N SER A 348 -3.97 50.14 -20.03
CA SER A 348 -2.84 50.64 -19.21
C SER A 348 -2.80 49.82 -17.91
N HIS A 349 -1.87 48.85 -17.73
CA HIS A 349 -0.51 48.99 -17.17
C HIS A 349 -0.53 49.64 -15.78
N SER A 350 -0.06 49.04 -14.68
CA SER A 350 1.12 48.20 -14.50
C SER A 350 1.10 47.63 -13.07
N MET A 351 1.63 46.42 -12.83
CA MET A 351 2.53 46.15 -11.70
C MET A 351 3.29 44.83 -11.93
N ARG A 352 4.53 45.04 -12.40
CA ARG A 352 5.76 44.28 -12.16
C ARG A 352 5.73 42.75 -12.15
N ALA A 353 6.30 42.23 -13.23
CA ALA A 353 7.00 40.95 -13.27
C ALA A 353 7.97 40.79 -12.08
N LEU A 354 7.80 39.68 -11.36
CA LEU A 354 8.85 39.00 -10.61
C LEU A 354 9.20 37.71 -11.38
N PRO A 355 10.44 37.22 -11.28
CA PRO A 355 11.06 36.42 -12.32
C PRO A 355 10.43 35.05 -12.47
N VAL A 356 10.37 34.59 -13.71
CA VAL A 356 10.27 33.17 -14.06
C VAL A 356 11.38 32.44 -13.30
N ALA A 357 11.00 31.67 -12.28
CA ALA A 357 11.88 30.63 -11.76
C ALA A 357 12.03 29.61 -12.89
N ARG A 358 13.13 29.71 -13.64
CA ARG A 358 13.68 28.56 -14.36
C ARG A 358 13.76 27.40 -13.34
N PRO A 359 13.51 26.15 -13.74
CA PRO A 359 13.80 25.01 -12.89
C PRO A 359 15.29 25.12 -12.55
N SER A 360 15.58 25.48 -11.30
CA SER A 360 16.93 25.30 -10.79
C SER A 360 17.24 23.81 -10.96
N PRO A 361 18.43 23.45 -11.46
CA PRO A 361 18.85 22.06 -11.41
C PRO A 361 18.72 21.63 -9.96
N VAL A 362 18.32 20.37 -9.76
CA VAL A 362 18.35 19.66 -8.48
C VAL A 362 19.65 20.04 -7.78
N LEU A 363 19.59 21.03 -6.90
CA LEU A 363 20.61 21.23 -5.91
C LEU A 363 20.21 20.18 -4.88
N LEU A 364 21.01 19.12 -4.81
CA LEU A 364 21.25 18.41 -3.57
C LEU A 364 21.31 19.46 -2.46
N GLN A 365 20.18 19.69 -1.81
CA GLN A 365 20.17 20.39 -0.55
C GLN A 365 20.56 19.31 0.43
N ASP A 366 21.85 19.34 0.77
CA ASP A 366 22.44 18.61 1.86
C ASP A 366 21.43 18.52 3.01
N TYR A 367 21.12 17.30 3.43
CA TYR A 367 20.52 17.02 4.73
C TYR A 367 21.56 17.30 5.82
N THR A 368 22.02 18.55 5.91
CA THR A 368 22.84 19.03 7.02
C THR A 368 22.07 20.09 7.75
N GLU A 369 21.06 19.65 8.50
CA GLU A 369 20.63 20.23 9.78
C GLU A 369 19.48 19.37 10.32
N THR A 370 19.79 18.10 10.63
CA THR A 370 19.01 17.35 11.62
C THR A 370 19.09 18.15 12.92
N ALA A 371 17.95 18.55 13.48
CA ALA A 371 17.88 18.83 14.91
C ALA A 371 18.36 17.54 15.61
N VAL A 372 19.61 17.53 16.05
CA VAL A 372 20.29 16.33 16.55
C VAL A 372 19.51 15.85 17.77
N ASP A 373 18.79 14.74 17.64
CA ASP A 373 18.23 14.00 18.77
C ASP A 373 19.41 13.41 19.56
N PRO A 374 19.82 14.04 20.68
CA PRO A 374 21.06 13.69 21.35
C PRO A 374 20.96 12.32 22.03
N GLU A 375 19.76 11.93 22.45
CA GLU A 375 19.49 10.64 23.09
C GLU A 375 19.55 9.50 22.06
N TYR A 376 18.98 9.71 20.88
CA TYR A 376 19.06 8.73 19.80
C TYR A 376 20.47 8.63 19.22
N TYR A 377 21.17 9.76 19.09
CA TYR A 377 22.59 9.77 18.71
C TYR A 377 23.43 8.95 19.71
N GLN A 378 23.19 9.12 21.01
CA GLN A 378 23.88 8.36 22.05
C GLN A 378 23.55 6.86 21.99
N LEU A 379 22.29 6.49 21.73
CA LEU A 379 21.88 5.11 21.51
C LEU A 379 22.64 4.50 20.33
N LEU A 380 22.59 5.14 19.16
CA LEU A 380 23.27 4.65 17.96
C LEU A 380 24.78 4.57 18.13
N SER A 381 25.39 5.53 18.83
CA SER A 381 26.82 5.49 19.16
C SER A 381 27.16 4.29 20.05
N SER A 382 26.32 4.00 21.06
CA SER A 382 26.48 2.81 21.92
C SER A 382 26.29 1.51 21.15
N VAL A 383 25.32 1.49 20.23
CA VAL A 383 25.05 0.36 19.33
C VAL A 383 26.26 0.08 18.45
N LEU A 384 26.78 1.11 17.79
CA LEU A 384 27.93 1.03 16.92
C LEU A 384 29.18 0.51 17.64
N ALA A 385 29.46 1.07 18.83
CA ALA A 385 30.58 0.63 19.66
C ALA A 385 30.43 -0.84 20.08
N SER A 386 29.22 -1.29 20.42
CA SER A 386 28.99 -2.67 20.83
C SER A 386 29.09 -3.63 19.65
N ALA A 387 28.51 -3.28 18.49
CA ALA A 387 28.54 -4.09 17.28
C ALA A 387 29.97 -4.32 16.79
N ARG A 388 30.83 -3.28 16.82
CA ARG A 388 32.23 -3.37 16.41
C ARG A 388 33.09 -4.28 17.29
N ASN A 389 32.67 -4.51 18.53
CA ASN A 389 33.35 -5.39 19.47
C ASN A 389 32.62 -6.72 19.67
N ALA A 390 31.49 -6.92 18.99
CA ALA A 390 30.67 -8.12 19.14
C ALA A 390 31.32 -9.30 18.41
N ILE A 391 31.24 -10.47 19.04
CA ILE A 391 31.65 -11.74 18.43
C ILE A 391 30.43 -12.38 17.81
N PHE A 392 30.57 -12.90 16.58
CA PHE A 392 29.48 -13.61 15.92
C PHE A 392 29.03 -14.82 16.76
N PRO A 393 27.74 -14.94 17.13
CA PRO A 393 27.24 -16.00 18.01
C PRO A 393 27.46 -17.40 17.44
N SER A 394 27.54 -18.42 18.30
CA SER A 394 27.61 -19.84 17.92
C SER A 394 26.40 -20.61 18.43
N GLN A 395 25.99 -21.65 17.69
CA GLN A 395 24.95 -22.60 18.06
C GLN A 395 25.57 -23.89 18.61
N GLY A 396 25.09 -24.38 19.77
CA GLY A 396 25.48 -25.68 20.34
C GLY A 396 26.39 -25.59 21.58
N THR A 397 27.35 -26.52 21.72
CA THR A 397 28.15 -26.78 22.95
C THR A 397 28.99 -25.61 23.45
N PHE A 398 29.12 -24.52 22.69
CA PHE A 398 29.77 -23.27 23.07
C PHE A 398 28.77 -22.08 23.12
N ASP A 399 27.48 -22.35 23.37
CA ASP A 399 26.49 -21.30 23.63
C ASP A 399 26.80 -20.60 24.96
N MET A 400 27.66 -19.59 24.89
CA MET A 400 28.05 -18.74 26.02
C MET A 400 26.92 -17.79 26.46
N ALA A 401 25.74 -17.80 25.81
CA ALA A 401 24.62 -16.97 26.22
C ALA A 401 24.11 -17.30 27.63
N GLY A 402 24.27 -18.57 28.07
CA GLY A 402 23.84 -19.03 29.40
C GLY A 402 24.85 -18.78 30.53
N LEU A 403 26.14 -18.58 30.24
CA LEU A 403 27.19 -18.48 31.27
C LEU A 403 27.32 -17.05 31.84
N ASP A 404 27.00 -16.03 31.05
CA ASP A 404 27.13 -14.61 31.42
C ASP A 404 25.93 -14.04 32.17
N ASP A 405 24.73 -14.63 32.05
CA ASP A 405 23.52 -14.19 32.77
C ASP A 405 23.71 -14.28 34.31
N SER A 406 24.66 -15.13 34.75
CA SER A 406 25.10 -15.28 36.14
C SER A 406 26.03 -14.16 36.63
N ILE A 407 26.74 -13.46 35.72
CA ILE A 407 27.79 -12.48 36.07
C ILE A 407 27.26 -11.04 36.09
N THR A 408 26.21 -10.73 35.32
CA THR A 408 25.67 -9.35 35.20
C THR A 408 24.51 -8.99 36.15
N SER A 409 24.12 -9.85 37.09
CA SER A 409 23.00 -9.63 38.03
C SER A 409 23.22 -8.56 39.12
N GLY A 410 24.18 -7.63 38.96
CA GLY A 410 24.60 -6.70 40.01
C GLY A 410 24.70 -5.21 39.66
N ALA A 411 24.54 -4.79 38.41
CA ALA A 411 24.66 -3.38 38.04
C ALA A 411 23.32 -2.82 37.57
N ALA A 412 22.79 -1.82 38.29
CA ALA A 412 21.59 -1.09 37.89
C ALA A 412 21.79 -0.51 36.48
N ALA A 413 21.14 -1.12 35.48
CA ALA A 413 21.26 -0.74 34.09
C ALA A 413 20.71 0.68 33.90
N GLN A 414 21.58 1.61 33.49
CA GLN A 414 21.15 2.89 32.94
C GLN A 414 20.54 2.61 31.56
N THR A 415 19.23 2.41 31.49
CA THR A 415 18.52 2.32 30.22
C THR A 415 18.50 3.69 29.56
N ILE A 416 19.06 3.82 28.35
CA ILE A 416 18.85 5.02 27.52
C ILE A 416 17.36 5.04 27.16
N ARG A 417 16.58 5.86 27.86
CA ARG A 417 15.16 6.07 27.56
C ARG A 417 15.07 7.10 26.46
N LEU A 418 14.79 6.68 25.23
CA LEU A 418 14.43 7.59 24.15
C LEU A 418 13.15 8.35 24.56
N ARG A 419 13.28 9.65 24.87
CA ARG A 419 12.17 10.55 25.20
C ARG A 419 11.53 11.09 23.92
N THR A 420 11.06 10.19 23.06
CA THR A 420 10.30 10.53 21.86
C THR A 420 8.80 10.44 22.17
N SER A 421 8.00 11.44 21.77
CA SER A 421 6.56 11.47 22.03
C SER A 421 5.80 10.38 21.26
N ASP A 422 6.31 9.94 20.10
CA ASP A 422 5.70 8.94 19.22
C ASP A 422 6.30 7.53 19.46
N GLN A 423 5.45 6.52 19.66
CA GLN A 423 5.85 5.12 19.84
C GLN A 423 6.31 4.49 18.53
N LEU A 424 5.78 4.92 17.38
CA LEU A 424 6.13 4.37 16.07
C LEU A 424 7.49 4.88 15.60
N GLU A 425 7.77 6.17 15.77
CA GLU A 425 9.12 6.70 15.56
C GLU A 425 10.14 6.00 16.47
N ARG A 426 9.78 5.72 17.73
CA ARG A 426 10.59 4.89 18.64
C ARG A 426 10.81 3.50 18.07
N ASP A 427 9.76 2.81 17.62
CA ASP A 427 9.87 1.45 17.08
C ASP A 427 10.74 1.42 15.80
N PHE A 428 10.64 2.41 14.91
CA PHE A 428 11.53 2.56 13.75
C PHE A 428 12.97 2.88 14.15
N LYS A 429 13.17 3.77 15.12
CA LYS A 429 14.50 4.11 15.65
C LYS A 429 15.17 2.89 16.29
N ILE A 430 14.42 2.09 17.03
CA ILE A 430 14.85 0.84 17.65
C ILE A 430 15.15 -0.21 16.57
N GLY A 431 14.29 -0.34 15.57
CA GLY A 431 14.49 -1.18 14.38
C GLY A 431 15.81 -0.86 13.67
N ALA A 432 15.99 0.40 13.27
CA ALA A 432 17.16 0.85 12.52
C ALA A 432 18.46 0.72 13.35
N ALA A 433 18.37 0.91 14.66
CA ALA A 433 19.48 0.67 15.57
C ALA A 433 19.82 -0.84 15.67
N GLY A 434 18.83 -1.72 15.67
CA GLY A 434 19.06 -3.16 15.57
C GLY A 434 19.70 -3.56 14.25
N GLU A 435 19.20 -3.04 13.13
CA GLU A 435 19.77 -3.28 11.81
C GLU A 435 21.21 -2.78 11.70
N LEU A 436 21.51 -1.58 12.23
CA LEU A 436 22.88 -1.07 12.35
C LEU A 436 23.80 -2.03 13.09
N PHE A 437 23.32 -2.60 14.21
CA PHE A 437 24.10 -3.55 14.99
C PHE A 437 24.51 -4.74 14.14
N VAL A 438 23.56 -5.34 13.42
CA VAL A 438 23.81 -6.53 12.59
C VAL A 438 24.68 -6.19 11.39
N PHE A 439 24.43 -5.07 10.73
CA PHE A 439 25.22 -4.61 9.59
C PHE A 439 26.69 -4.39 9.97
N GLU A 440 26.96 -3.72 11.09
CA GLU A 440 28.32 -3.48 11.57
C GLU A 440 29.00 -4.77 12.07
N LEU A 441 28.26 -5.66 12.72
CA LEU A 441 28.78 -6.99 13.07
C LEU A 441 29.26 -7.75 11.82
N LEU A 442 28.46 -7.77 10.75
CA LEU A 442 28.80 -8.46 9.50
C LEU A 442 29.94 -7.77 8.74
N SER A 443 29.96 -6.44 8.73
CA SER A 443 31.00 -5.64 8.06
C SER A 443 32.40 -5.79 8.68
N ARG A 444 32.47 -6.28 9.94
CA ARG A 444 33.71 -6.40 10.73
C ARG A 444 34.15 -7.84 10.93
N LEU A 445 33.53 -8.79 10.24
CA LEU A 445 33.95 -10.19 10.28
C LEU A 445 35.41 -10.34 9.84
N ASP A 446 36.08 -11.33 10.42
CA ASP A 446 37.42 -11.76 10.05
C ASP A 446 37.37 -13.25 9.69
N PRO A 447 37.58 -13.66 8.43
CA PRO A 447 37.86 -12.79 7.28
C PRO A 447 36.67 -11.89 6.88
N PRO A 448 36.91 -10.74 6.22
CA PRO A 448 35.85 -9.85 5.77
C PRO A 448 35.02 -10.48 4.65
N LEU A 449 33.72 -10.18 4.63
CA LEU A 449 32.81 -10.63 3.58
C LEU A 449 33.13 -9.94 2.24
N PRO A 450 33.45 -10.69 1.17
CA PRO A 450 33.74 -10.11 -0.14
C PRO A 450 32.57 -9.27 -0.67
N ALA A 451 32.86 -8.08 -1.18
CA ALA A 451 31.88 -7.13 -1.74
C ALA A 451 30.69 -6.77 -0.82
N PHE A 452 30.80 -6.98 0.50
CA PHE A 452 29.78 -6.53 1.45
C PHE A 452 29.87 -5.01 1.64
N THR A 453 28.82 -4.31 1.24
CA THR A 453 28.73 -2.85 1.24
C THR A 453 27.38 -2.39 1.79
N ARG A 454 27.16 -1.08 1.87
CA ARG A 454 25.88 -0.50 2.32
C ARG A 454 24.70 -0.85 1.40
N ASP A 455 24.96 -1.26 0.15
CA ASP A 455 23.92 -1.69 -0.77
C ASP A 455 23.28 -3.03 -0.35
N ASN A 456 23.96 -3.80 0.50
CA ASN A 456 23.40 -5.01 1.09
C ASN A 456 22.33 -4.72 2.14
N TRP A 457 22.33 -3.54 2.75
CA TRP A 457 21.32 -3.11 3.73
C TRP A 457 20.11 -2.52 3.00
N GLN A 458 19.10 -3.34 2.72
CA GLN A 458 17.95 -3.01 1.86
C GLN A 458 16.71 -2.55 2.63
N SER A 459 16.87 -2.17 3.91
CA SER A 459 15.75 -1.72 4.74
C SER A 459 15.41 -0.25 4.53
N VAL A 460 14.12 0.06 4.49
CA VAL A 460 13.60 1.45 4.38
C VAL A 460 13.88 2.28 5.62
N ILE A 461 14.12 1.65 6.78
CA ILE A 461 14.41 2.35 8.04
C ILE A 461 15.91 2.67 8.22
N ARG A 462 16.79 2.22 7.29
CA ARG A 462 18.23 2.57 7.31
C ARG A 462 18.49 4.09 7.32
N LYS A 463 17.54 4.89 6.82
CA LYS A 463 17.64 6.37 6.86
C LYS A 463 17.73 6.94 8.28
N PHE A 464 17.22 6.24 9.29
CA PHE A 464 17.25 6.73 10.67
C PHE A 464 18.67 6.75 11.26
N VAL A 465 19.65 6.04 10.67
CA VAL A 465 21.03 6.08 11.17
C VAL A 465 21.89 7.23 10.61
N THR A 466 21.34 8.03 9.69
CA THR A 466 22.04 9.17 9.05
C THR A 466 22.44 10.29 10.02
N ILE A 467 21.92 10.28 11.25
CA ILE A 467 22.38 11.16 12.32
C ILE A 467 23.81 10.85 12.78
N LEU A 468 24.32 9.64 12.53
CA LEU A 468 25.73 9.30 12.75
C LEU A 468 26.58 9.88 11.60
N PRO A 469 27.68 10.60 11.89
CA PRO A 469 28.55 11.17 10.87
C PRO A 469 29.01 10.15 9.82
N GLU A 470 29.34 8.94 10.27
CA GLU A 470 29.82 7.87 9.40
C GLU A 470 28.74 7.38 8.42
N TYR A 471 27.46 7.55 8.72
CA TYR A 471 26.32 7.14 7.88
C TYR A 471 25.53 8.32 7.32
N SER A 472 26.05 9.54 7.42
CA SER A 472 25.36 10.76 6.97
C SER A 472 25.03 10.78 5.48
N ASP A 473 25.80 10.06 4.67
CA ASP A 473 25.63 9.86 3.23
C ASP A 473 24.77 8.64 2.88
N MET A 474 24.14 7.98 3.86
CA MET A 474 23.31 6.79 3.63
C MET A 474 22.05 7.16 2.86
N ILE A 475 22.02 6.79 1.57
CA ILE A 475 20.87 7.01 0.67
C ILE A 475 19.68 6.16 1.14
N ALA A 476 18.46 6.67 1.02
CA ALA A 476 17.26 5.87 1.27
C ALA A 476 17.19 4.64 0.33
N TRP A 477 16.64 3.53 0.81
CA TRP A 477 16.38 2.38 -0.05
C TRP A 477 15.09 2.62 -0.85
N HIS A 478 15.14 2.40 -2.17
CA HIS A 478 14.02 2.62 -3.10
C HIS A 478 13.65 1.37 -3.92
N GLY A 479 14.33 0.24 -3.67
CA GLY A 479 14.02 -1.04 -4.30
C GLY A 479 12.93 -1.80 -3.57
N ARG A 480 12.55 -2.96 -4.09
CA ARG A 480 11.66 -3.89 -3.38
C ARG A 480 12.41 -4.47 -2.19
N GLU A 481 12.02 -4.09 -0.98
CA GLU A 481 12.56 -4.64 0.27
C GLU A 481 12.23 -6.13 0.34
N THR A 482 13.26 -6.96 0.12
CA THR A 482 13.11 -8.40 0.28
C THR A 482 13.45 -8.79 1.71
N ALA A 483 14.67 -8.60 2.19
CA ALA A 483 14.99 -8.69 3.62
C ALA A 483 15.74 -7.43 4.05
N ASP A 484 15.89 -7.20 5.35
CA ASP A 484 16.59 -6.02 5.87
C ASP A 484 18.04 -5.98 5.38
N ILE A 485 18.72 -7.14 5.35
CA ILE A 485 20.03 -7.29 4.74
C ILE A 485 20.02 -8.51 3.81
N THR A 486 20.54 -8.34 2.59
CA THR A 486 20.72 -9.44 1.63
C THR A 486 22.17 -9.53 1.19
N TYR A 487 22.70 -10.75 1.10
CA TYR A 487 24.10 -10.96 0.69
C TYR A 487 24.24 -12.17 -0.23
N ASP A 488 24.85 -11.96 -1.40
CA ASP A 488 25.25 -13.02 -2.33
C ASP A 488 26.63 -13.54 -1.94
N ASP A 489 26.69 -14.71 -1.31
CA ASP A 489 27.94 -15.28 -0.78
C ASP A 489 28.74 -16.01 -1.87
N HIS A 490 29.17 -15.26 -2.90
CA HIS A 490 29.84 -15.79 -4.09
C HIS A 490 31.10 -16.62 -3.78
N ASP A 491 31.79 -16.31 -2.70
CA ASP A 491 33.03 -16.97 -2.28
C ASP A 491 32.81 -18.00 -1.14
N GLY A 492 31.57 -18.14 -0.63
CA GLY A 492 31.24 -19.10 0.42
C GLY A 492 31.80 -18.73 1.81
N VAL A 493 32.20 -17.47 2.01
CA VAL A 493 32.85 -17.01 3.25
C VAL A 493 31.84 -16.96 4.38
N LEU A 494 30.65 -16.40 4.14
CA LEU A 494 29.60 -16.35 5.15
C LEU A 494 29.06 -17.75 5.46
N THR A 495 28.94 -18.59 4.43
CA THR A 495 28.54 -20.00 4.56
C THR A 495 29.52 -20.78 5.41
N SER A 496 30.83 -20.62 5.18
CA SER A 496 31.88 -21.25 5.98
C SER A 496 31.80 -20.80 7.45
N LEU A 497 31.59 -19.51 7.70
CA LEU A 497 31.39 -19.00 9.06
C LEU A 497 30.16 -19.65 9.73
N PHE A 498 29.04 -19.77 9.02
CA PHE A 498 27.83 -20.39 9.57
C PHE A 498 27.99 -21.89 9.83
N ILE A 499 28.83 -22.58 9.06
CA ILE A 499 29.24 -23.97 9.35
C ILE A 499 30.08 -24.01 10.62
N ASP A 500 31.13 -23.20 10.70
CA ASP A 500 32.05 -23.16 11.85
C ASP A 500 31.35 -22.78 13.16
N LYS A 501 30.30 -21.95 13.07
CA LYS A 501 29.46 -21.53 14.19
C LYS A 501 28.34 -22.53 14.53
N GLY A 502 28.23 -23.63 13.79
CA GLY A 502 27.30 -24.72 14.08
C GLY A 502 25.87 -24.50 13.59
N TYR A 503 25.62 -23.50 12.75
CA TYR A 503 24.28 -23.22 12.18
C TYR A 503 23.98 -24.07 10.94
N LEU A 504 24.99 -24.25 10.08
CA LEU A 504 24.88 -25.02 8.85
C LEU A 504 25.68 -26.32 8.94
N ARG A 505 25.14 -27.38 8.37
CA ARG A 505 25.79 -28.69 8.33
C ARG A 505 26.94 -28.70 7.34
N ASP A 506 28.12 -29.06 7.84
CA ASP A 506 29.32 -29.15 7.02
C ASP A 506 29.18 -30.11 5.83
N ASP A 507 28.57 -31.27 6.03
CA ASP A 507 28.41 -32.29 5.00
C ASP A 507 27.46 -31.88 3.86
N VAL A 508 26.67 -30.82 4.06
CA VAL A 508 25.68 -30.31 3.10
C VAL A 508 26.15 -29.01 2.45
N TRP A 509 26.66 -28.07 3.26
CA TRP A 509 26.92 -26.69 2.85
C TRP A 509 28.37 -26.40 2.48
N ARG A 510 29.31 -27.30 2.76
CA ARG A 510 30.72 -27.09 2.42
C ARG A 510 30.90 -26.80 0.92
N GLY A 511 31.47 -25.64 0.61
CA GLY A 511 31.72 -25.18 -0.76
C GLY A 511 30.48 -24.66 -1.49
N LYS A 512 29.35 -24.47 -0.81
CA LYS A 512 28.15 -23.82 -1.37
C LYS A 512 28.24 -22.30 -1.20
N THR A 513 27.53 -21.60 -2.08
CA THR A 513 27.56 -20.14 -2.23
C THR A 513 26.14 -19.56 -2.34
N PRO A 514 25.27 -19.77 -1.34
CA PRO A 514 23.88 -19.32 -1.37
C PRO A 514 23.75 -17.80 -1.25
N ARG A 515 22.55 -17.31 -1.58
CA ARG A 515 22.11 -15.98 -1.17
C ARG A 515 21.54 -16.01 0.25
N PHE A 516 22.04 -15.14 1.12
CA PHE A 516 21.51 -14.93 2.47
C PHE A 516 20.43 -13.86 2.47
N TYR A 517 19.30 -14.17 3.08
CA TYR A 517 18.22 -13.23 3.41
C TYR A 517 18.16 -13.10 4.93
N MET A 518 18.50 -11.92 5.43
CA MET A 518 18.69 -11.66 6.86
C MET A 518 17.66 -10.64 7.33
N GLU A 519 16.78 -11.09 8.22
CA GLU A 519 15.77 -10.28 8.89
C GLU A 519 16.28 -9.91 10.29
N VAL A 520 16.11 -8.67 10.71
CA VAL A 520 16.54 -8.14 12.00
C VAL A 520 15.32 -7.84 12.85
N LYS A 521 15.27 -8.44 14.03
CA LYS A 521 14.25 -8.15 15.04
C LYS A 521 14.94 -7.54 16.24
N SER A 522 14.53 -6.35 16.65
CA SER A 522 15.17 -5.60 17.72
C SER A 522 14.22 -5.33 18.87
N SER A 523 14.71 -5.40 20.10
CA SER A 523 13.97 -4.99 21.28
C SER A 523 14.89 -4.38 22.33
N THR A 524 14.36 -3.41 23.08
CA THR A 524 15.02 -2.89 24.29
C THR A 524 14.90 -3.87 25.47
N ALA A 525 13.97 -4.84 25.40
CA ALA A 525 13.78 -5.88 26.40
C ALA A 525 14.65 -7.12 26.13
N ASP A 526 14.58 -8.10 27.03
CA ASP A 526 15.38 -9.33 26.96
C ASP A 526 14.95 -10.26 25.80
N ASN A 527 15.72 -11.34 25.62
CA ASN A 527 15.49 -12.32 24.56
C ASN A 527 14.26 -13.24 24.79
N ARG A 528 13.59 -13.16 25.94
CA ARG A 528 12.34 -13.90 26.19
C ARG A 528 11.12 -13.17 25.65
N THR A 529 11.27 -11.87 25.37
CA THR A 529 10.20 -11.04 24.84
C THR A 529 9.83 -11.47 23.41
N PRO A 530 8.57 -11.83 23.13
CA PRO A 530 8.13 -12.21 21.78
C PRO A 530 8.49 -11.15 20.74
N PHE A 531 8.80 -11.58 19.52
CA PHE A 531 8.87 -10.70 18.36
C PHE A 531 7.77 -11.03 17.37
N PHE A 532 7.37 -10.01 16.62
CA PHE A 532 6.35 -10.13 15.60
C PHE A 532 6.99 -10.35 14.23
N MET A 533 6.29 -11.11 13.40
CA MET A 533 6.66 -11.41 12.03
C MET A 533 5.47 -11.09 11.14
N SER A 534 5.70 -10.37 10.03
CA SER A 534 4.62 -10.09 9.09
C SER A 534 4.17 -11.37 8.38
N LYS A 535 2.95 -11.38 7.82
CA LYS A 535 2.46 -12.52 7.01
C LYS A 535 3.39 -12.81 5.83
N TYR A 536 4.04 -11.79 5.28
CA TYR A 536 4.96 -11.92 4.17
C TYR A 536 6.29 -12.56 4.59
N GLN A 537 6.86 -12.13 5.72
CA GLN A 537 8.05 -12.76 6.31
C GLN A 537 7.78 -14.21 6.70
N TYR A 538 6.60 -14.48 7.29
CA TYR A 538 6.14 -15.82 7.63
C TYR A 538 6.06 -16.73 6.41
N ARG A 539 5.42 -16.26 5.33
CA ARG A 539 5.38 -17.02 4.07
C ARG A 539 6.77 -17.26 3.49
N ARG A 540 7.64 -16.24 3.50
CA ARG A 540 8.97 -16.36 2.90
C ARG A 540 9.85 -17.37 3.65
N MET A 541 9.84 -17.39 4.97
CA MET A 541 10.61 -18.40 5.70
C MET A 541 10.15 -19.83 5.37
N GLN A 542 8.87 -20.02 5.04
CA GLN A 542 8.35 -21.32 4.58
C GLN A 542 8.88 -21.67 3.18
N GLU A 543 8.83 -20.72 2.24
CA GLU A 543 9.30 -20.89 0.86
C GLU A 543 10.83 -21.10 0.77
N MET A 544 11.59 -20.50 1.67
CA MET A 544 13.06 -20.55 1.70
C MET A 544 13.63 -21.58 2.67
N SER A 545 12.78 -22.44 3.26
CA SER A 545 13.24 -23.45 4.19
C SER A 545 14.19 -24.45 3.52
N ASN A 546 15.29 -24.77 4.21
CA ASN A 546 16.29 -25.73 3.76
C ASN A 546 15.85 -27.18 4.09
N GLY A 547 14.83 -27.35 4.92
CA GLY A 547 14.28 -28.64 5.33
C GLY A 547 15.10 -29.33 6.42
N GLU A 548 14.59 -30.44 6.95
CA GLU A 548 15.21 -31.12 8.10
C GLU A 548 16.65 -31.57 7.86
N THR A 549 16.94 -32.02 6.64
CA THR A 549 18.28 -32.42 6.19
C THR A 549 19.12 -31.25 5.67
N GLN A 550 18.57 -30.03 5.65
CA GLN A 550 19.13 -28.83 5.03
C GLN A 550 19.40 -28.94 3.53
N SER A 551 18.79 -29.92 2.84
CA SER A 551 19.06 -30.22 1.43
C SER A 551 17.91 -29.90 0.47
N ASN A 552 16.78 -29.39 0.96
CA ASN A 552 15.58 -29.16 0.14
C ASN A 552 15.71 -27.91 -0.74
N ASN A 553 16.36 -26.87 -0.22
CA ASN A 553 16.71 -25.66 -0.94
C ASN A 553 18.12 -25.28 -0.51
N MET A 554 19.07 -25.23 -1.44
CA MET A 554 20.47 -24.88 -1.15
C MET A 554 20.90 -23.56 -1.80
N ASP A 555 19.99 -22.89 -2.51
CA ASP A 555 20.29 -21.64 -3.22
C ASP A 555 20.15 -20.43 -2.30
N THR A 556 19.39 -20.59 -1.21
CA THR A 556 19.09 -19.50 -0.27
C THR A 556 19.19 -19.95 1.17
N VAL A 557 19.63 -19.05 2.05
CA VAL A 557 19.60 -19.24 3.51
C VAL A 557 18.81 -18.09 4.14
N TYR A 558 17.72 -18.41 4.84
CA TYR A 558 16.90 -17.42 5.55
C TYR A 558 17.29 -17.37 7.03
N VAL A 559 17.61 -16.18 7.53
CA VAL A 559 18.18 -15.97 8.86
C VAL A 559 17.42 -14.85 9.58
N ILE A 560 17.13 -15.04 10.86
CA ILE A 560 16.65 -13.97 11.75
C ILE A 560 17.74 -13.64 12.76
N PHE A 561 18.18 -12.39 12.78
CA PHE A 561 19.01 -11.82 13.83
C PHE A 561 18.11 -11.12 14.85
N ARG A 562 18.00 -11.68 16.05
CA ARG A 562 17.30 -11.07 17.18
C ARG A 562 18.26 -10.28 18.05
N VAL A 563 18.24 -8.95 17.92
CA VAL A 563 18.95 -8.03 18.80
C VAL A 563 18.08 -7.73 20.03
N TYR A 564 18.62 -7.87 21.23
CA TYR A 564 17.89 -7.69 22.48
C TYR A 564 18.74 -6.91 23.49
N ASN A 565 18.09 -6.40 24.55
CA ASN A 565 18.68 -5.43 25.50
C ASN A 565 19.27 -4.20 24.78
N LEU A 566 18.66 -3.77 23.67
CA LEU A 566 19.17 -2.68 22.85
C LEU A 566 19.32 -1.40 23.68
N GLY A 567 20.50 -0.76 23.60
CA GLY A 567 20.82 0.44 24.38
C GLY A 567 21.20 0.20 25.85
N GLN A 568 21.46 -1.05 26.22
CA GLN A 568 21.92 -1.44 27.56
C GLN A 568 23.30 -2.11 27.50
N GLN A 569 24.01 -2.17 28.64
CA GLN A 569 25.32 -2.86 28.73
C GLN A 569 25.26 -4.35 28.34
N GLY A 570 24.09 -4.98 28.47
CA GLY A 570 23.84 -6.38 28.10
C GLY A 570 23.33 -6.59 26.68
N MET A 571 23.50 -5.63 25.78
CA MET A 571 23.05 -5.72 24.39
C MET A 571 23.74 -6.85 23.65
N ARG A 572 22.95 -7.73 23.04
CA ARG A 572 23.42 -8.94 22.36
C ARG A 572 22.54 -9.27 21.17
N VAL A 573 23.02 -10.21 20.35
CA VAL A 573 22.29 -10.74 19.21
C VAL A 573 22.20 -12.27 19.31
N LYS A 574 21.04 -12.82 18.96
CA LYS A 574 20.81 -14.26 18.75
C LYS A 574 20.47 -14.50 17.29
N VAL A 575 20.98 -15.59 16.73
CA VAL A 575 20.76 -15.94 15.32
C VAL A 575 19.86 -17.17 15.25
N TYR A 576 18.85 -17.12 14.39
CA TYR A 576 17.93 -18.21 14.07
C TYR A 576 18.06 -18.52 12.58
N VAL A 577 18.51 -19.72 12.23
CA VAL A 577 18.69 -20.16 10.84
C VAL A 577 17.60 -21.16 10.51
N ASP A 578 16.97 -20.99 9.34
CA ASP A 578 15.79 -21.76 8.91
C ASP A 578 14.68 -21.76 9.99
N PRO A 579 14.08 -20.59 10.28
CA PRO A 579 13.08 -20.47 11.34
C PRO A 579 11.82 -21.31 11.08
N GLU A 580 11.55 -21.71 9.83
CA GLU A 580 10.50 -22.69 9.53
C GLU A 580 10.82 -24.07 10.09
N MET A 581 12.05 -24.56 9.94
CA MET A 581 12.45 -25.82 10.57
C MET A 581 12.48 -25.72 12.09
N MET A 582 12.87 -24.57 12.64
CA MET A 582 12.78 -24.32 14.09
C MET A 582 11.33 -24.33 14.57
N ARG A 583 10.37 -23.84 13.77
CA ARG A 583 8.93 -23.95 14.05
C ARG A 583 8.47 -25.40 14.03
N VAL A 584 8.86 -26.18 13.01
CA VAL A 584 8.51 -27.60 12.89
C VAL A 584 9.07 -28.43 14.05
N ARG A 585 10.24 -28.07 14.58
CA ARG A 585 10.88 -28.70 15.75
C ARG A 585 10.40 -28.14 17.09
N GLU A 586 9.45 -27.20 17.09
CA GLU A 586 8.95 -26.51 18.29
C GLU A 586 10.03 -25.73 19.08
N GLU A 587 11.16 -25.40 18.44
CA GLU A 587 12.22 -24.55 18.99
C GLU A 587 11.82 -23.07 18.98
N LEU A 588 10.93 -22.69 18.04
CA LEU A 588 10.24 -21.41 18.00
C LEU A 588 8.73 -21.64 17.99
N LEU A 589 8.04 -21.04 18.93
CA LEU A 589 6.58 -21.10 19.02
C LEU A 589 5.96 -19.97 18.21
N PHE A 590 5.23 -20.34 17.16
CA PHE A 590 4.47 -19.41 16.33
C PHE A 590 2.99 -19.49 16.72
N THR A 591 2.49 -18.43 17.33
CA THR A 591 1.06 -18.28 17.62
C THR A 591 0.39 -17.55 16.47
N ALA A 592 -0.50 -18.23 15.74
CA ALA A 592 -1.34 -17.59 14.75
C ALA A 592 -2.28 -16.58 15.43
N GLU A 593 -2.53 -15.44 14.80
CA GLU A 593 -3.70 -14.63 15.11
C GLU A 593 -4.93 -15.49 14.80
N GLY A 594 -5.66 -15.89 15.86
CA GLY A 594 -6.51 -17.07 15.87
C GLY A 594 -7.58 -17.12 14.79
N TRP A 595 -7.72 -18.29 14.14
CA TRP A 595 -8.90 -18.67 13.37
C TRP A 595 -9.43 -19.98 13.91
N SER A 596 -10.73 -20.02 14.22
CA SER A 596 -11.47 -21.29 14.37
C SER A 596 -12.67 -21.26 13.46
N VAL A 597 -12.78 -22.24 12.57
CA VAL A 597 -13.95 -22.46 11.71
C VAL A 597 -14.50 -23.84 12.04
N VAL A 598 -15.80 -23.90 12.38
CA VAL A 598 -16.51 -25.15 12.68
C VAL A 598 -17.61 -25.33 11.62
N PRO A 599 -17.77 -26.52 11.00
CA PRO A 599 -18.82 -26.75 10.01
C PRO A 599 -20.22 -26.67 10.64
N VAL A 600 -21.18 -26.14 9.90
CA VAL A 600 -22.61 -26.30 10.22
C VAL A 600 -23.12 -27.50 9.45
N SER A 601 -23.61 -28.50 10.18
CA SER A 601 -24.31 -29.69 9.67
C SER A 601 -25.62 -29.36 8.98
#